data_AF-A0A226ED37-F1
#
_entry.id   AF-A0A226ED37-F1
#
_cell.length_a   1.000
_cell.length_b   1.000
_cell.length_c   1.000
_cell.angle_alpha   90.00
_cell.angle_beta   90.00
_cell.angle_gamma   90.00
#
_symmetry.space_group_name_H-M   'P 1'
#
loop_
_entity.id
_entity.type
_entity.pdbx_description
1 polymer ?
#
loop_
_entity_poly.entity_id
_entity_poly.type
_entity_poly.pdbx_seq_one_letter_code
_entity_poly.pdbx_strand_id
1 'polypeptide(L)'
;MKTRHFRGNIELPWIDFDNYYDFDFQQNKVLLETRQILPGDQLSVECTYSSLWKGGQPVVGGHSTYKEMCQGVLWYYPRVDLQCMSLYDVETHLADFGVETYHTVQDASGFKYIIDLPTSISGDYYDLVANKFNWTKDFLRAYQEERLYGYQMSQCGGTLWPTRYPEHLVQYIPQDDCEMNEL
;
A
#
# COMPACT_ATOMS: atom_id res chain seq x y z
N MET A 1 1.33 10.57 -3.43
CA MET A 1 0.44 9.46 -3.82
C MET A 1 0.50 9.28 -5.33
N LYS A 2 0.44 8.04 -5.84
CA LYS A 2 0.41 7.73 -7.28
C LYS A 2 -0.54 6.56 -7.56
N THR A 3 -1.36 6.68 -8.60
CA THR A 3 -2.14 5.56 -9.15
C THR A 3 -1.50 5.15 -10.47
N ARG A 4 -0.68 4.10 -10.41
CA ARG A 4 0.08 3.55 -11.53
C ARG A 4 -0.77 2.55 -12.31
N HIS A 5 -0.56 2.49 -13.62
CA HIS A 5 -1.30 1.63 -14.54
C HIS A 5 -0.33 0.83 -15.40
N PHE A 6 -0.48 -0.48 -15.43
CA PHE A 6 0.41 -1.39 -16.15
C PHE A 6 -0.38 -2.26 -17.12
N ARG A 7 0.21 -2.49 -18.29
CA ARG A 7 -0.27 -3.46 -19.28
C ARG A 7 0.88 -4.38 -19.66
N GLY A 8 0.83 -5.61 -19.17
CA GLY A 8 1.98 -6.52 -19.23
C GLY A 8 3.16 -5.93 -18.44
N ASN A 9 4.31 -5.79 -19.08
CA ASN A 9 5.52 -5.21 -18.47
C ASN A 9 5.71 -3.72 -18.76
N ILE A 10 4.72 -3.04 -19.36
CA ILE A 10 4.80 -1.61 -19.69
C ILE A 10 3.95 -0.84 -18.71
N GLU A 11 4.55 0.16 -18.05
CA GLU A 11 3.81 1.17 -17.32
C GLU A 11 3.25 2.20 -18.30
N LEU A 12 1.93 2.39 -18.23
CA LEU A 12 1.19 3.40 -18.96
C LEU A 12 1.21 4.72 -18.17
N PRO A 13 0.84 5.86 -18.79
CA PRO A 13 0.74 7.12 -18.07
C PRO A 13 -0.08 6.98 -16.78
N TRP A 14 0.44 7.53 -15.69
CA TRP A 14 -0.23 7.48 -14.39
C TRP A 14 -1.67 7.99 -14.50
N ILE A 15 -2.59 7.30 -13.82
CA ILE A 15 -4.00 7.71 -13.80
C ILE A 15 -4.14 8.99 -12.98
N ASP A 16 -3.50 9.01 -11.82
CA ASP A 16 -3.42 10.20 -10.95
C ASP A 16 -2.06 10.18 -10.24
N PHE A 17 -1.52 11.36 -9.98
CA PHE A 17 -0.34 11.52 -9.14
C PHE A 17 -0.42 12.85 -8.40
N ASP A 18 0.06 12.82 -7.17
CA ASP A 18 0.13 14.00 -6.32
C ASP A 18 1.35 13.91 -5.40
N ASN A 19 2.37 14.70 -5.72
CA ASN A 19 3.59 14.75 -4.91
C ASN A 19 3.41 15.57 -3.62
N TYR A 20 2.33 16.34 -3.52
CA TYR A 20 2.03 17.24 -2.39
C TYR A 20 0.66 16.93 -1.78
N TYR A 21 0.26 15.66 -1.84
CA TYR A 21 -0.99 15.19 -1.26
C TYR A 21 -1.10 15.59 0.22
N ASP A 22 -2.22 16.20 0.59
CA ASP A 22 -2.58 16.58 1.95
C ASP A 22 -3.90 15.89 2.34
N PHE A 23 -3.90 15.20 3.49
CA PHE A 23 -5.09 14.51 3.96
C PHE A 23 -6.21 15.48 4.37
N ASP A 24 -5.88 16.73 4.73
CA ASP A 24 -6.85 17.79 5.04
C ASP A 24 -7.51 18.35 3.77
N PHE A 25 -6.98 18.03 2.58
CA PHE A 25 -7.52 18.47 1.30
C PHE A 25 -7.72 17.31 0.32
N GLN A 26 -8.89 16.68 0.40
CA GLN A 26 -9.31 15.60 -0.48
C GLN A 26 -10.40 16.07 -1.44
N GLN A 27 -10.13 15.99 -2.74
CA GLN A 27 -11.09 16.36 -3.78
C GLN A 27 -11.13 15.34 -4.91
N ASN A 28 -12.28 15.26 -5.60
CA ASN A 28 -12.37 14.56 -6.87
C ASN A 28 -11.69 15.40 -7.95
N LYS A 29 -10.72 14.81 -8.65
CA LYS A 29 -10.05 15.43 -9.80
C LYS A 29 -10.66 14.87 -11.09
N VAL A 30 -11.05 15.75 -12.01
CA VAL A 30 -11.38 15.32 -13.38
C VAL A 30 -10.06 15.03 -14.08
N LEU A 31 -9.92 13.83 -14.65
CA LEU A 31 -8.73 13.47 -15.41
C LEU A 31 -8.67 14.31 -16.69
N LEU A 32 -7.50 14.92 -16.97
CA LEU A 32 -7.26 15.65 -18.22
C LEU A 32 -7.42 14.74 -19.44
N GLU A 33 -7.01 13.48 -19.29
CA GLU A 33 -7.16 12.44 -20.29
C GLU A 33 -7.87 11.24 -19.67
N THR A 34 -8.90 10.74 -20.34
CA THR A 34 -9.55 9.50 -19.94
C THR A 34 -8.61 8.31 -20.15
N ARG A 35 -8.58 7.41 -19.17
CA ARG A 35 -7.74 6.20 -19.21
C ARG A 35 -8.61 4.98 -19.42
N GLN A 36 -8.27 4.17 -20.43
CA GLN A 36 -8.96 2.92 -20.69
C GLN A 36 -8.24 1.76 -19.97
N ILE A 37 -8.91 1.22 -18.96
CA ILE A 37 -8.46 0.03 -18.22
C ILE A 37 -9.09 -1.19 -18.89
N LEU A 38 -8.26 -2.16 -19.29
CA LEU A 38 -8.68 -3.40 -19.94
C LEU A 38 -8.50 -4.60 -19.01
N PRO A 39 -9.27 -5.70 -19.20
CA PRO A 39 -9.02 -6.95 -18.49
C PRO A 39 -7.56 -7.40 -18.64
N GLY A 40 -6.92 -7.74 -17.53
CA GLY A 40 -5.51 -8.12 -17.47
C GLY A 40 -4.55 -6.96 -17.18
N ASP A 41 -5.02 -5.71 -17.21
CA ASP A 41 -4.25 -4.59 -16.70
C ASP A 41 -4.10 -4.66 -15.17
N GLN A 42 -2.98 -4.16 -14.67
CA GLN A 42 -2.72 -4.01 -13.24
C GLN A 42 -2.77 -2.54 -12.86
N LEU A 43 -3.45 -2.23 -11.75
CA LEU A 43 -3.40 -0.92 -11.12
C LEU A 43 -2.69 -1.05 -9.77
N SER A 44 -1.83 -0.07 -9.45
CA SER A 44 -1.16 -0.02 -8.15
C SER A 44 -1.25 1.37 -7.58
N VAL A 45 -1.78 1.48 -6.36
CA VAL A 45 -1.83 2.73 -5.61
C VAL A 45 -0.63 2.75 -4.68
N GLU A 46 0.26 3.72 -4.89
CA GLU A 46 1.44 3.95 -4.08
C GLU A 46 1.24 5.19 -3.20
N CYS A 47 1.51 5.01 -1.91
CA CYS A 47 1.45 6.08 -0.92
C CYS A 47 2.81 6.20 -0.23
N THR A 48 3.28 7.44 -0.09
CA THR A 48 4.50 7.79 0.64
C THR A 48 4.07 8.47 1.93
N TYR A 49 4.54 7.97 3.06
CA TYR A 49 4.13 8.42 4.39
C TYR A 49 5.28 9.05 5.16
N SER A 50 4.93 9.93 6.11
CA SER A 50 5.84 10.43 7.13
C SER A 50 5.25 10.15 8.52
N SER A 51 5.98 9.37 9.33
CA SER A 51 5.62 9.11 10.73
C SER A 51 6.32 10.07 11.71
N LEU A 52 6.95 11.15 11.22
CA LEU A 52 7.69 12.10 12.07
C LEU A 52 6.80 12.75 13.15
N TRP A 53 5.52 12.98 12.84
CA TRP A 53 4.53 13.52 13.78
C TRP A 53 4.28 12.61 15.00
N LYS A 54 4.60 11.31 14.89
CA LYS A 54 4.48 10.31 15.94
C LYS A 54 5.77 10.14 16.78
N GLY A 55 6.79 10.97 16.56
CA GLY A 55 7.98 10.99 17.41
C GLY A 55 8.77 9.68 17.41
N GLY A 56 8.80 8.98 16.27
CA GLY A 56 9.50 7.69 16.13
C GLY A 56 8.66 6.46 16.45
N GLN A 57 7.39 6.63 16.84
CA GLN A 57 6.46 5.51 17.00
C GLN A 57 5.93 5.03 15.64
N PRO A 58 5.73 3.71 15.45
CA PRO A 58 5.17 3.19 14.22
C PRO A 58 3.69 3.56 14.08
N VAL A 59 3.25 3.67 12.83
CA VAL A 59 1.86 3.88 12.45
C VAL A 59 1.41 2.69 11.63
N VAL A 60 0.29 2.09 12.03
CA VAL A 60 -0.28 0.90 11.38
C VAL A 60 -1.52 1.27 10.59
N GLY A 61 -1.91 0.39 9.66
CA GLY A 61 -3.11 0.57 8.85
C GLY A 61 -4.41 0.54 9.67
N GLY A 62 -5.38 1.37 9.30
CA GLY A 62 -6.75 1.33 9.81
C GLY A 62 -7.50 2.66 9.74
N HIS A 63 -8.72 2.70 10.26
CA HIS A 63 -9.68 3.80 10.02
C HIS A 63 -9.64 4.95 11.03
N SER A 64 -8.80 4.89 12.09
CA SER A 64 -8.74 5.97 13.07
C SER A 64 -7.79 7.07 12.64
N THR A 65 -7.92 8.26 13.24
CA THR A 65 -7.04 9.42 12.98
C THR A 65 -5.58 9.22 13.38
N TYR A 66 -5.27 8.11 14.08
CA TYR A 66 -3.90 7.74 14.47
C TYR A 66 -3.33 6.59 13.66
N LYS A 67 -4.05 6.18 12.59
CA LYS A 67 -3.71 5.08 11.70
C LYS A 67 -3.69 5.60 10.25
N GLU A 68 -3.12 4.80 9.36
CA GLU A 68 -2.96 5.17 7.95
C GLU A 68 -3.87 4.35 7.04
N MET A 69 -4.17 4.92 5.87
CA MET A 69 -4.86 4.27 4.77
C MET A 69 -4.13 4.60 3.46
N CYS A 70 -4.09 3.66 2.51
CA CYS A 70 -3.65 3.92 1.14
C CYS A 70 -4.80 3.58 0.20
N GLN A 71 -5.43 4.59 -0.40
CA GLN A 71 -6.65 4.40 -1.19
C GLN A 71 -6.62 5.30 -2.43
N GLY A 72 -7.02 4.74 -3.58
CA GLY A 72 -7.33 5.48 -4.79
C GLY A 72 -8.78 5.23 -5.16
N VAL A 73 -9.58 6.28 -5.24
CA VAL A 73 -11.01 6.20 -5.61
C VAL A 73 -11.15 6.65 -7.06
N LEU A 74 -11.46 5.71 -7.95
CA LEU A 74 -11.59 5.97 -9.39
C LEU A 74 -13.06 6.07 -9.79
N TRP A 75 -13.39 7.14 -10.51
CA TRP A 75 -14.68 7.30 -11.17
C TRP A 75 -14.56 6.74 -12.60
N TYR A 76 -15.40 5.75 -12.94
CA TYR A 76 -15.29 5.05 -14.21
C TYR A 76 -16.66 4.68 -14.80
N TYR A 77 -16.66 4.34 -16.10
CA TYR A 77 -17.79 3.77 -16.81
C TYR A 77 -17.29 2.76 -17.87
N PRO A 78 -18.13 1.77 -18.28
CA PRO A 78 -19.42 1.42 -17.70
C PRO A 78 -19.29 0.85 -16.28
N ARG A 79 -20.38 0.88 -15.50
CA ARG A 79 -20.40 0.31 -14.15
C ARG A 79 -20.08 -1.17 -14.20
N VAL A 80 -19.12 -1.58 -13.37
CA VAL A 80 -18.82 -2.97 -13.03
C VAL A 80 -18.77 -3.09 -11.51
N ASP A 81 -18.84 -4.30 -10.97
CA ASP A 81 -18.75 -4.52 -9.53
C ASP A 81 -17.29 -4.80 -9.16
N LEU A 82 -16.51 -3.73 -9.03
CA LEU A 82 -15.08 -3.80 -8.68
C LEU A 82 -14.81 -3.05 -7.39
N GLN A 83 -14.47 -3.81 -6.35
CA GLN A 83 -13.75 -3.33 -5.18
C GLN A 83 -12.45 -4.12 -5.09
N CYS A 84 -11.33 -3.43 -5.27
CA CYS A 84 -10.01 -4.02 -5.31
C CYS A 84 -9.18 -3.59 -4.11
N MET A 85 -8.35 -4.49 -3.58
CA MET A 85 -7.34 -4.19 -2.59
C MET A 85 -6.19 -5.20 -2.69
N SER A 86 -5.03 -4.82 -2.19
CA SER A 86 -3.94 -5.75 -1.91
C SER A 86 -3.57 -5.70 -0.45
N LEU A 87 -2.98 -6.79 0.03
CA LEU A 87 -2.45 -6.94 1.38
C LEU A 87 -1.18 -7.77 1.32
N TYR A 88 -0.30 -7.57 2.29
CA TYR A 88 0.86 -8.45 2.43
C TYR A 88 0.42 -9.81 2.94
N ASP A 89 1.12 -10.86 2.52
CA ASP A 89 0.94 -12.18 3.13
C ASP A 89 1.13 -12.10 4.66
N VAL A 90 0.09 -12.46 5.41
CA VAL A 90 0.01 -12.22 6.85
C VAL A 90 1.04 -13.07 7.59
N GLU A 91 1.23 -14.32 7.17
CA GLU A 91 2.15 -15.25 7.80
C GLU A 91 3.59 -14.78 7.63
N THR A 92 3.99 -14.46 6.40
CA THR A 92 5.32 -13.90 6.09
C THR A 92 5.53 -12.58 6.81
N HIS A 93 4.52 -11.71 6.81
CA HIS A 93 4.57 -10.43 7.51
C HIS A 93 4.82 -10.57 9.02
N LEU A 94 4.14 -11.49 9.69
CA LEU A 94 4.33 -11.72 11.13
C LEU A 94 5.66 -12.43 11.41
N ALA A 95 6.08 -13.35 10.54
CA ALA A 95 7.36 -14.03 10.64
C ALA A 95 8.56 -13.05 10.58
N ASP A 96 8.47 -11.97 9.81
CA ASP A 96 9.49 -10.90 9.78
C ASP A 96 9.75 -10.27 11.16
N PHE A 97 8.76 -10.29 12.05
CA PHE A 97 8.87 -9.81 13.43
C PHE A 97 9.23 -10.92 14.43
N GLY A 98 9.54 -12.13 13.96
CA GLY A 98 9.86 -13.28 14.80
C GLY A 98 8.65 -13.94 15.47
N VAL A 99 7.46 -13.72 14.93
CA VAL A 99 6.24 -14.38 15.41
C VAL A 99 6.19 -15.82 14.90
N GLU A 100 5.97 -16.77 15.80
CA GLU A 100 5.83 -18.19 15.47
C GLU A 100 4.37 -18.60 15.33
N THR A 101 3.52 -18.18 16.28
CA THR A 101 2.09 -18.51 16.29
C THR A 101 1.27 -17.32 16.76
N TYR A 102 0.06 -17.20 16.21
CA TYR A 102 -0.87 -16.14 16.52
C TYR A 102 -2.32 -16.60 16.31
N HIS A 103 -3.26 -15.86 16.88
CA HIS A 103 -4.69 -16.00 16.61
C HIS A 103 -5.32 -14.64 16.32
N THR A 104 -6.52 -14.66 15.73
CA THR A 104 -7.26 -13.44 15.42
C THR A 104 -8.43 -13.23 16.37
N VAL A 105 -8.61 -12.00 16.84
CA VAL A 105 -9.77 -11.59 17.64
C VAL A 105 -10.56 -10.55 16.85
N GLN A 106 -11.88 -10.72 16.78
CA GLN A 106 -12.77 -9.75 16.14
C GLN A 106 -13.14 -8.65 17.12
N ASP A 107 -13.02 -7.39 16.69
CA ASP A 107 -13.49 -6.22 17.43
C ASP A 107 -14.35 -5.29 16.54
N ALA A 108 -14.80 -4.17 17.10
CA ALA A 108 -15.63 -3.20 16.39
C ALA A 108 -14.93 -2.54 15.19
N SER A 109 -13.60 -2.60 15.11
CA SER A 109 -12.76 -1.99 14.08
C SER A 109 -12.23 -3.02 13.07
N GLY A 110 -12.50 -4.32 13.25
CA GLY A 110 -12.08 -5.40 12.34
C GLY A 110 -11.42 -6.57 13.08
N PHE A 111 -10.44 -7.21 12.42
CA PHE A 111 -9.65 -8.29 13.03
C PHE A 111 -8.37 -7.73 13.64
N LYS A 112 -8.05 -8.19 14.85
CA LYS A 112 -6.78 -7.99 15.53
C LYS A 112 -5.97 -9.27 15.55
N TYR A 113 -4.65 -9.14 15.41
CA TYR A 113 -3.70 -10.24 15.54
C TYR A 113 -3.12 -10.24 16.95
N ILE A 114 -3.28 -11.36 17.64
CA ILE A 114 -2.73 -11.60 18.98
C ILE A 114 -1.65 -12.67 18.85
N ILE A 115 -0.44 -12.32 19.23
CA ILE A 115 0.73 -13.19 19.18
C ILE A 115 0.72 -14.12 20.38
N ASP A 116 0.83 -15.43 20.11
CA ASP A 116 0.90 -16.46 21.13
C ASP A 116 2.36 -16.82 21.46
N LEU A 117 3.21 -16.97 20.42
CA LEU A 117 4.62 -17.33 20.57
C LEU A 117 5.53 -16.48 19.67
N PRO A 118 6.77 -16.19 20.13
CA PRO A 118 7.32 -16.54 21.45
C PRO A 118 6.77 -15.67 22.59
N THR A 119 6.79 -16.20 23.82
CA THR A 119 6.19 -15.54 25.01
C THR A 119 6.78 -14.15 25.28
N SER A 120 8.05 -13.94 24.94
CA SER A 120 8.75 -12.64 25.07
C SER A 120 8.08 -11.51 24.29
N ILE A 121 7.39 -11.82 23.19
CA ILE A 121 6.69 -10.84 22.35
C ILE A 121 5.17 -11.04 22.29
N SER A 122 4.63 -12.02 23.01
CA SER A 122 3.19 -12.34 23.05
C SER A 122 2.30 -11.15 23.41
N GLY A 123 1.07 -11.14 22.92
CA GLY A 123 0.09 -10.07 23.13
C GLY A 123 -0.36 -9.40 21.84
N ASP A 124 -0.83 -8.15 21.92
CA ASP A 124 -1.35 -7.41 20.77
C ASP A 124 -0.23 -7.07 19.76
N TYR A 125 -0.50 -7.26 18.47
CA TYR A 125 0.46 -6.94 17.41
C TYR A 125 0.93 -5.48 17.40
N TYR A 126 0.05 -4.53 17.73
CA TYR A 126 0.46 -3.13 17.83
C TYR A 126 1.50 -2.92 18.93
N ASP A 127 1.36 -3.62 20.07
CA ASP A 127 2.35 -3.58 21.15
C ASP A 127 3.70 -4.17 20.72
N LEU A 128 3.68 -5.25 19.92
CA LEU A 128 4.90 -5.79 19.32
C LEU A 128 5.63 -4.72 18.51
N VAL A 129 4.97 -4.13 17.51
CA VAL A 129 5.63 -3.17 16.62
C VAL A 129 6.00 -1.87 17.33
N ALA A 130 5.21 -1.41 18.29
CA ALA A 130 5.43 -0.14 18.97
C ALA A 130 6.50 -0.22 20.06
N ASN A 131 6.51 -1.30 20.85
CA ASN A 131 7.24 -1.33 22.12
C ASN A 131 8.28 -2.46 22.22
N LYS A 132 8.07 -3.59 21.54
CA LYS A 132 8.93 -4.79 21.68
C LYS A 132 9.91 -4.97 20.53
N PHE A 133 9.59 -4.44 19.35
CA PHE A 133 10.43 -4.59 18.17
C PHE A 133 11.50 -3.49 18.08
N ASN A 134 12.72 -3.88 17.75
CA ASN A 134 13.84 -2.95 17.57
C ASN A 134 13.99 -2.54 16.10
N TRP A 135 13.48 -1.35 15.77
CA TRP A 135 13.55 -0.79 14.43
C TRP A 135 14.96 -0.31 14.09
N THR A 136 15.73 -1.15 13.39
CA THR A 136 17.04 -0.77 12.83
C THR A 136 16.88 -0.17 11.43
N LYS A 137 17.84 0.67 11.02
CA LYS A 137 17.85 1.24 9.65
C LYS A 137 17.93 0.16 8.57
N ASP A 138 18.68 -0.91 8.83
CA ASP A 138 18.84 -2.01 7.90
C ASP A 138 17.54 -2.81 7.75
N PHE A 139 16.88 -3.11 8.87
CA PHE A 139 15.56 -3.74 8.83
C PHE A 139 14.55 -2.85 8.09
N LEU A 140 14.48 -1.56 8.42
CA LEU A 140 13.55 -0.62 7.78
C LEU A 140 13.72 -0.58 6.26
N ARG A 141 14.97 -0.51 5.78
CA ARG A 141 15.26 -0.49 4.33
C ARG A 141 14.83 -1.80 3.66
N ALA A 142 15.26 -2.95 4.20
CA ALA A 142 14.91 -4.25 3.64
C ALA A 142 13.39 -4.49 3.67
N TYR A 143 12.75 -4.12 4.78
CA TYR A 143 11.31 -4.21 4.94
C TYR A 143 10.58 -3.33 3.91
N GLN A 144 11.00 -2.08 3.72
CA GLN A 144 10.41 -1.19 2.71
C GLN A 144 10.56 -1.73 1.28
N GLU A 145 11.74 -2.24 0.93
CA GLU A 145 11.99 -2.84 -0.39
C GLU A 145 11.08 -4.05 -0.63
N GLU A 146 10.97 -4.96 0.35
CA GLU A 146 10.11 -6.14 0.24
C GLU A 146 8.62 -5.75 0.17
N ARG A 147 8.18 -4.77 0.96
CA ARG A 147 6.78 -4.32 0.92
C ARG A 147 6.42 -3.62 -0.40
N LEU A 148 7.38 -2.94 -1.02
CA LEU A 148 7.14 -2.24 -2.29
C LEU A 148 7.23 -3.17 -3.51
N TYR A 149 8.21 -4.07 -3.56
CA TYR A 149 8.52 -4.86 -4.75
C TYR A 149 8.23 -6.36 -4.62
N GLY A 150 8.08 -6.86 -3.40
CA GLY A 150 7.78 -8.25 -3.10
C GLY A 150 6.36 -8.66 -3.49
N TYR A 151 6.05 -9.92 -3.21
CA TYR A 151 4.72 -10.46 -3.49
C TYR A 151 3.69 -9.94 -2.48
N GLN A 152 2.52 -9.58 -3.00
CA GLN A 152 1.32 -9.19 -2.26
C GLN A 152 0.15 -10.07 -2.70
N MET A 153 -0.84 -10.22 -1.83
CA MET A 153 -2.10 -10.88 -2.14
C MET A 153 -3.12 -9.81 -2.55
N SER A 154 -3.51 -9.79 -3.83
CA SER A 154 -4.54 -8.91 -4.34
C SER A 154 -5.88 -9.61 -4.44
N GLN A 155 -6.96 -8.84 -4.29
CA GLN A 155 -8.32 -9.28 -4.59
C GLN A 155 -9.10 -8.17 -5.30
N CYS A 156 -9.96 -8.58 -6.23
CA CYS A 156 -11.06 -7.79 -6.77
C CYS A 156 -12.27 -8.73 -6.85
N GLY A 157 -13.30 -8.52 -6.03
CA GLY A 157 -14.44 -9.44 -5.97
C GLY A 157 -14.20 -10.72 -5.14
N GLY A 158 -13.26 -10.69 -4.18
CA GLY A 158 -13.17 -11.65 -3.07
C GLY A 158 -12.29 -12.90 -3.28
N THR A 159 -11.79 -13.15 -4.48
CA THR A 159 -10.73 -14.16 -4.69
C THR A 159 -9.37 -13.51 -4.47
N LEU A 160 -8.48 -14.12 -3.69
CA LEU A 160 -7.10 -13.66 -3.51
C LEU A 160 -6.17 -14.32 -4.53
N TRP A 161 -5.23 -13.55 -5.08
CA TRP A 161 -4.15 -14.07 -5.94
C TRP A 161 -2.84 -13.32 -5.68
N PRO A 162 -1.69 -13.99 -5.86
CA PRO A 162 -0.39 -13.34 -5.72
C PRO A 162 -0.18 -12.32 -6.84
N THR A 163 0.38 -11.18 -6.47
CA THR A 163 0.66 -10.03 -7.34
C THR A 163 1.95 -9.36 -6.92
N ARG A 164 2.63 -8.71 -7.85
CA ARG A 164 3.81 -7.87 -7.60
C ARG A 164 3.95 -6.91 -8.78
N TYR A 165 4.98 -6.08 -8.79
CA TYR A 165 5.30 -5.34 -10.00
C TYR A 165 5.69 -6.26 -11.17
N PRO A 166 5.36 -5.89 -12.41
CA PRO A 166 5.76 -6.66 -13.58
C PRO A 166 7.27 -6.86 -13.65
N GLU A 167 7.70 -8.07 -14.01
CA GLU A 167 9.12 -8.31 -14.33
C GLU A 167 9.52 -7.55 -15.60
N HIS A 168 10.79 -7.15 -15.68
CA HIS A 168 11.31 -6.38 -16.81
C HIS A 168 10.47 -5.13 -17.12
N LEU A 169 10.05 -4.43 -16.05
CA LEU A 169 9.22 -3.24 -16.12
C LEU A 169 9.85 -2.15 -16.99
N VAL A 170 9.14 -1.74 -18.03
CA VAL A 170 9.40 -0.51 -18.79
C VAL A 170 8.62 0.61 -18.10
N GLN A 171 9.34 1.44 -17.33
CA GLN A 171 8.73 2.51 -16.55
C GLN A 171 8.21 3.64 -17.43
N TYR A 172 7.10 4.24 -17.01
CA TYR A 172 6.62 5.48 -17.58
C TYR A 172 7.42 6.64 -17.01
N ILE A 173 7.98 7.46 -17.89
CA ILE A 173 8.68 8.68 -17.53
C ILE A 173 7.75 9.84 -17.92
N PRO A 174 7.17 10.58 -16.95
CA PRO A 174 6.39 11.77 -17.24
C PRO A 174 7.24 12.80 -17.99
N GLN A 175 6.67 13.45 -18.98
CA GLN A 175 7.28 14.62 -19.60
C GLN A 175 7.11 15.83 -18.67
N ASP A 176 8.17 16.58 -18.44
CA ASP A 176 8.10 17.86 -17.73
C ASP A 176 7.78 18.97 -18.74
N ASP A 177 6.49 19.22 -18.92
CA ASP A 177 6.02 20.28 -19.81
C ASP A 177 6.31 21.70 -19.27
N CYS A 178 6.76 21.83 -18.02
CA CYS A 178 7.11 23.12 -17.41
C CYS A 178 8.57 23.54 -17.67
N GLU A 179 9.48 22.60 -17.94
CA GLU A 179 10.89 22.89 -18.30
C GLU A 179 11.07 23.39 -19.75
N MET A 180 10.03 23.32 -20.58
CA MET A 180 10.07 23.64 -22.02
C MET A 180 10.08 25.14 -22.38
N ASN A 181 10.24 26.06 -21.41
CA ASN A 181 10.17 27.52 -21.64
C ASN A 181 11.46 28.31 -21.33
N GLU A 182 12.63 27.67 -21.22
CA GLU A 182 13.93 28.36 -21.08
C GLU A 182 14.75 28.45 -22.40
N LEU A 183 14.11 28.80 -23.53
CA LEU A 183 14.81 29.13 -24.79
C LEU A 183 14.32 30.44 -25.42
#